data_AF-A0A1F2VAJ6-F1
#
_entry.id   AF-A0A1F2VAJ6-F1
#
_cell.length_a   1.000
_cell.length_b   1.000
_cell.length_c   1.000
_cell.angle_alpha   90.00
_cell.angle_beta   90.00
_cell.angle_gamma   90.00
#
_symmetry.space_group_name_H-M   'P 1'
#
loop_
_entity.id
_entity.type
_entity.pdbx_description
1 polymer ?
#
loop_
_entity_poly.entity_id
_entity_poly.type
_entity_poly.pdbx_seq_one_letter_code
_entity_poly.pdbx_strand_id
1 'polypeptide(L)'
;MTMRRMKTYSGESGLVYQYYFLESKPRRRFWGRSGIAFLFHVTSDRKNFFVAEVVVEEAALQAWEKAHGRALVEQERYAAAKMALFRAFDESGSPDELSRIRVSDSNIESLLETLHLDD
;
A
#
# COMPACT_ATOMS: atom_id res chain seq x y z
N MET A 1 -12.42 -11.49 20.14
CA MET A 1 -11.63 -12.07 19.04
C MET A 1 -11.98 -11.29 17.78
N THR A 2 -11.14 -10.33 17.36
CA THR A 2 -11.46 -9.49 16.19
C THR A 2 -11.26 -10.30 14.92
N MET A 3 -12.34 -10.69 14.24
CA MET A 3 -12.25 -11.45 13.00
C MET A 3 -11.65 -10.58 11.89
N ARG A 4 -10.47 -10.96 11.38
CA ARG A 4 -9.85 -10.30 10.23
C ARG A 4 -10.54 -10.77 8.96
N ARG A 5 -11.24 -9.87 8.26
CA ARG A 5 -11.95 -10.19 7.02
C ARG A 5 -10.96 -10.34 5.87
N MET A 6 -10.87 -11.54 5.31
CA MET A 6 -10.16 -11.80 4.06
C MET A 6 -10.85 -11.06 2.91
N LYS A 7 -10.09 -10.31 2.13
CA LYS A 7 -10.52 -9.66 0.88
C LYS A 7 -9.90 -10.39 -0.30
N THR A 8 -10.59 -10.34 -1.44
CA THR A 8 -10.11 -10.89 -2.71
C THR A 8 -9.91 -9.74 -3.69
N TYR A 9 -8.83 -9.79 -4.45
CA TYR A 9 -8.52 -8.89 -5.56
C TYR A 9 -8.21 -9.73 -6.80
N SER A 10 -8.88 -9.45 -7.90
CA SER A 10 -8.59 -10.05 -9.20
C SER A 10 -7.76 -9.04 -9.98
N GLY A 11 -6.48 -9.35 -10.18
CA GLY A 11 -5.57 -8.48 -10.92
C GLY A 11 -5.81 -8.56 -12.43
N GLU A 12 -5.26 -7.58 -13.15
CA GLU A 12 -5.44 -7.47 -14.61
C GLU A 12 -4.83 -8.65 -15.38
N SER A 13 -3.81 -9.29 -14.81
CA SER A 13 -3.17 -10.50 -15.34
C SER A 13 -4.04 -11.77 -15.24
N GLY A 14 -5.21 -11.69 -14.59
CA GLY A 14 -6.08 -12.83 -14.30
C GLY A 14 -5.69 -13.60 -13.03
N LEU A 15 -4.63 -13.19 -12.32
CA LEU A 15 -4.26 -13.73 -11.02
C LEU A 15 -5.21 -13.21 -9.93
N VAL A 16 -5.57 -14.11 -9.01
CA VAL A 16 -6.43 -13.77 -7.87
C VAL A 16 -5.60 -13.77 -6.59
N TYR A 17 -5.53 -12.60 -5.95
CA TYR A 17 -4.89 -12.41 -4.67
C TYR A 17 -5.94 -12.37 -3.55
N GLN A 18 -5.61 -12.97 -2.42
CA GLN A 18 -6.35 -12.81 -1.18
C GLN A 18 -5.46 -12.11 -0.17
N TYR A 19 -6.03 -11.12 0.51
CA TYR A 19 -5.28 -10.35 1.49
C TYR A 19 -6.16 -9.86 2.64
N TYR A 20 -5.52 -9.55 3.77
CA TYR A 20 -6.15 -8.80 4.85
C TYR A 20 -5.13 -7.87 5.52
N PHE A 21 -5.63 -6.75 6.05
CA PHE A 21 -4.83 -5.78 6.76
C PHE A 21 -4.44 -6.31 8.15
N LEU A 22 -3.16 -6.20 8.49
CA LEU A 22 -2.61 -6.61 9.78
C LEU A 22 -2.59 -5.45 10.77
N GLU A 23 -1.81 -4.43 10.43
CA GLU A 23 -1.56 -3.24 11.24
C GLU A 23 -0.82 -2.18 10.41
N SER A 24 -0.83 -0.95 10.91
CA SER A 24 0.05 0.12 10.47
C SER A 24 1.01 0.50 11.58
N LYS A 25 2.30 0.71 11.26
CA LYS A 25 3.31 1.08 12.24
C LYS A 25 4.27 2.14 11.72
N PRO A 26 4.78 3.03 12.58
CA PRO A 26 5.82 3.97 12.19
C PRO A 26 7.06 3.21 11.69
N ARG A 27 7.57 3.60 10.52
CA ARG A 27 8.82 3.09 9.98
C ARG A 27 9.88 4.18 10.09
N ARG A 28 10.68 4.09 11.15
CA ARG A 28 11.87 4.93 11.33
C ARG A 28 13.11 4.16 10.88
N ARG A 29 13.97 4.80 10.10
CA ARG A 29 15.27 4.27 9.70
C ARG A 29 16.34 5.24 10.19
N PHE A 30 17.40 4.71 10.81
CA PHE A 30 18.55 5.51 11.24
C PHE A 30 19.24 6.18 10.04
N TRP A 31 19.25 5.49 8.89
CA TRP A 31 19.71 5.98 7.60
C TRP A 31 18.66 5.63 6.54
N GLY A 32 18.12 6.64 5.85
CA GLY A 32 17.12 6.46 4.79
C GLY A 32 15.77 7.14 5.08
N ARG A 33 14.79 6.89 4.21
CA ARG A 33 13.47 7.54 4.26
C ARG A 33 12.59 6.94 5.37
N SER A 34 11.99 7.81 6.18
CA SER A 34 10.99 7.46 7.20
C SER A 34 9.59 7.47 6.60
N GLY A 35 8.63 6.87 7.31
CA GLY A 35 7.23 6.88 6.90
C GLY A 35 6.35 6.01 7.79
N ILE A 36 5.23 5.56 7.23
CA ILE A 36 4.30 4.63 7.88
C ILE A 36 4.25 3.35 7.05
N ALA A 37 4.51 2.22 7.70
CA ALA A 37 4.39 0.90 7.08
C ALA A 37 2.99 0.33 7.32
N PHE A 38 2.30 -0.05 6.24
CA PHE A 38 1.04 -0.78 6.26
C PHE A 38 1.32 -2.23 5.90
N LEU A 39 1.01 -3.14 6.82
CA LEU A 39 1.28 -4.57 6.66
C LEU A 39 0.03 -5.30 6.19
N PHE A 40 0.17 -6.07 5.11
CA PHE A 40 -0.88 -6.92 4.57
C PHE A 40 -0.41 -8.36 4.57
N HIS A 41 -1.25 -9.26 5.05
CA HIS A 41 -1.02 -10.68 4.85
C HIS A 41 -1.63 -11.08 3.51
N VAL A 42 -0.84 -11.68 2.63
CA VAL A 42 -1.20 -11.91 1.22
C VAL A 42 -0.96 -13.37 0.84
N THR A 43 -1.79 -13.88 -0.07
CA THR A 43 -1.59 -15.17 -0.75
C THR A 43 -2.22 -15.12 -2.15
N SER A 44 -1.65 -15.85 -3.11
CA SER A 44 -2.24 -16.06 -4.44
C SER A 44 -2.80 -17.48 -4.65
N ASP A 45 -2.40 -18.44 -3.82
CA ASP A 45 -2.73 -19.87 -3.97
C ASP A 45 -3.37 -20.49 -2.71
N ARG A 46 -3.58 -19.69 -1.66
CA ARG A 46 -4.08 -20.08 -0.32
C ARG A 46 -3.17 -21.07 0.43
N LYS A 47 -1.96 -21.30 -0.04
CA LYS A 47 -0.97 -22.21 0.55
C LYS A 47 0.25 -21.43 1.02
N ASN A 48 0.77 -20.57 0.16
CA ASN A 48 1.91 -19.72 0.40
C ASN A 48 1.43 -18.34 0.84
N PHE A 49 1.70 -18.03 2.11
CA PHE A 49 1.37 -16.75 2.70
C PHE A 49 2.64 -15.96 2.97
N PHE A 50 2.58 -14.66 2.71
CA PHE A 50 3.66 -13.73 3.01
C PHE A 50 3.08 -12.40 3.50
N VAL A 51 3.96 -11.57 4.07
CA VAL A 51 3.61 -10.21 4.49
C VAL A 51 4.12 -9.23 3.45
N ALA A 52 3.21 -8.50 2.83
CA ALA A 52 3.54 -7.34 2.01
C ALA A 52 3.64 -6.11 2.92
N GLU A 53 4.83 -5.51 2.99
CA GLU A 53 5.06 -4.23 3.67
C GLU A 53 4.94 -3.10 2.65
N VAL A 54 3.91 -2.26 2.78
CA VAL A 54 3.76 -1.04 1.98
C VAL A 54 4.17 0.16 2.81
N VAL A 55 5.28 0.81 2.45
CA VAL A 55 5.77 2.00 3.17
C VAL A 55 5.32 3.25 2.46
N VAL A 56 4.49 4.05 3.13
CA VAL A 56 4.15 5.40 2.71
C VAL A 56 5.17 6.36 3.30
N GLU A 57 6.01 6.92 2.43
CA GLU A 57 7.13 7.76 2.84
C GLU A 57 6.67 9.14 3.29
N GLU A 58 7.33 9.66 4.32
CA GLU A 58 7.08 11.02 4.81
C GLU A 58 7.26 12.05 3.70
N ALA A 59 8.28 11.86 2.84
CA ALA A 59 8.53 12.71 1.69
C ALA A 59 7.36 12.70 0.68
N ALA A 60 6.68 11.57 0.51
CA ALA A 60 5.50 11.47 -0.35
C ALA A 60 4.33 12.25 0.23
N LEU A 61 4.08 12.10 1.54
CA LEU A 61 3.03 12.83 2.25
C LEU A 61 3.26 14.34 2.18
N GLN A 62 4.50 14.80 2.39
CA GLN A 62 4.87 16.21 2.30
C GLN A 62 4.75 16.77 0.88
N ALA A 63 5.14 15.99 -0.13
CA ALA A 63 5.01 16.38 -1.53
C ALA A 63 3.53 16.59 -1.90
N TRP A 64 2.67 15.64 -1.54
CA TRP A 64 1.22 15.73 -1.76
C TRP A 64 0.61 16.93 -1.02
N GLU A 65 0.91 17.10 0.27
CA GLU A 65 0.40 18.22 1.06
C GLU A 65 0.79 19.59 0.46
N LYS A 66 2.02 19.70 -0.05
CA LYS A 66 2.47 20.92 -0.72
C LYS A 66 1.72 21.20 -2.03
N ALA A 67 1.37 20.15 -2.79
CA ALA A 67 0.64 20.29 -4.05
C ALA A 67 -0.84 20.61 -3.84
N HIS A 68 -1.48 20.01 -2.82
CA HIS A 68 -2.93 20.10 -2.58
C HIS A 68 -3.35 21.05 -1.46
N GLY A 69 -2.40 21.57 -0.68
CA GLY A 69 -2.65 22.50 0.42
C GLY A 69 -3.30 21.88 1.65
N ARG A 70 -3.40 20.53 1.72
CA ARG A 70 -3.92 19.79 2.87
C ARG A 70 -3.15 18.49 3.09
N ALA A 71 -3.00 18.10 4.36
CA ALA A 71 -2.43 16.80 4.69
C ALA A 71 -3.41 15.66 4.41
N LEU A 72 -2.90 14.49 4.05
CA LEU A 72 -3.70 13.27 3.96
C LEU A 72 -4.11 12.80 5.35
N VAL A 73 -5.38 12.44 5.51
CA VAL A 73 -5.87 11.77 6.73
C VAL A 73 -5.48 10.29 6.74
N GLU A 74 -5.58 9.64 7.89
CA GLU A 74 -5.16 8.23 8.06
C GLU A 74 -5.83 7.29 7.05
N GLN A 75 -7.11 7.51 6.75
CA GLN A 75 -7.89 6.72 5.79
C GLN A 75 -7.33 6.87 4.37
N GLU A 76 -6.93 8.07 3.96
CA GLU A 76 -6.35 8.32 2.65
C GLU A 76 -4.93 7.76 2.55
N ARG A 77 -4.13 7.82 3.63
CA ARG A 77 -2.82 7.18 3.69
C ARG A 77 -2.94 5.66 3.54
N TYR A 78 -3.91 5.05 4.22
CA TYR A 78 -4.24 3.65 4.05
C TYR A 78 -4.70 3.35 2.61
N ALA A 79 -5.50 4.23 2.01
CA ALA A 79 -5.96 4.08 0.65
C ALA A 79 -4.78 4.12 -0.34
N ALA A 80 -3.84 5.07 -0.20
CA ALA A 80 -2.61 5.11 -0.99
C ALA A 80 -1.80 3.81 -0.87
N ALA A 81 -1.62 3.30 0.35
CA ALA A 81 -0.92 2.03 0.57
C ALA A 81 -1.63 0.85 -0.10
N LYS A 82 -2.96 0.80 -0.01
CA LYS A 82 -3.77 -0.23 -0.64
C LYS A 82 -3.73 -0.15 -2.17
N MET A 83 -3.75 1.05 -2.74
CA MET A 83 -3.62 1.25 -4.19
C MET A 83 -2.24 0.81 -4.69
N ALA A 84 -1.18 1.09 -3.92
CA ALA A 84 0.16 0.61 -4.25
C ALA A 84 0.26 -0.92 -4.19
N LEU A 85 -0.43 -1.56 -3.24
CA LEU A 85 -0.53 -3.01 -3.17
C LEU A 85 -1.19 -3.61 -4.42
N PHE A 86 -2.30 -3.02 -4.87
CA PHE A 86 -3.01 -3.48 -6.07
C PHE A 86 -2.16 -3.31 -7.32
N ARG A 87 -1.57 -2.13 -7.48
CA ARG A 87 -0.63 -1.87 -8.57
C ARG A 87 0.52 -2.88 -8.58
N ALA A 88 1.05 -3.24 -7.42
CA ALA A 88 2.10 -4.26 -7.33
C ALA A 88 1.59 -5.66 -7.71
N PHE A 89 0.34 -6.02 -7.39
CA PHE A 89 -0.29 -7.27 -7.86
C PHE A 89 -0.45 -7.31 -9.38
N ASP A 90 -0.74 -6.17 -10.01
CA ASP A 90 -0.89 -6.07 -11.46
C ASP A 90 0.48 -6.07 -12.17
N GLU A 91 1.46 -5.37 -11.63
CA GLU A 91 2.81 -5.23 -12.21
C GLU A 91 3.69 -6.47 -11.97
N SER A 92 3.52 -7.16 -10.84
CA SER A 92 4.44 -8.21 -10.38
C SER A 92 3.68 -9.39 -9.78
N GLY A 93 3.88 -10.58 -10.36
CA GLY A 93 3.37 -11.83 -9.81
C GLY A 93 4.20 -12.44 -8.68
N SER A 94 5.43 -11.95 -8.46
CA SER A 94 6.43 -12.63 -7.62
C SER A 94 6.32 -12.23 -6.14
N PRO A 95 6.39 -13.20 -5.19
CA PRO A 95 6.34 -12.88 -3.76
C PRO A 95 7.45 -11.95 -3.26
N ASP A 96 8.65 -12.01 -3.87
CA ASP A 96 9.79 -11.18 -3.47
C ASP A 96 9.55 -9.69 -3.75
N GLU A 97 9.02 -9.36 -4.93
CA GLU A 97 8.68 -7.98 -5.31
C GLU A 97 7.49 -7.46 -4.50
N LEU A 98 6.51 -8.32 -4.22
CA LEU A 98 5.35 -7.99 -3.40
C LEU A 98 5.66 -7.83 -1.91
N SER A 99 6.84 -8.26 -1.45
CA SER A 99 7.21 -8.20 -0.03
C SER A 99 7.51 -6.77 0.45
N ARG A 100 7.96 -5.88 -0.44
CA ARG A 100 8.38 -4.50 -0.10
C ARG A 100 7.95 -3.50 -1.17
N ILE A 101 6.87 -2.79 -0.88
CA ILE A 101 6.27 -1.81 -1.78
C ILE A 101 6.45 -0.42 -1.16
N ARG A 102 6.65 0.59 -2.01
CA ARG A 102 6.88 1.98 -1.57
C ARG A 102 5.91 2.94 -2.24
N VAL A 103 5.34 3.84 -1.44
CA VAL A 103 4.65 5.04 -1.91
C VAL A 103 5.60 6.21 -1.68
N SER A 104 6.15 6.72 -2.78
CA SER A 104 7.09 7.83 -2.84
C SER A 104 6.44 9.06 -3.46
N ASP A 105 7.14 10.18 -3.38
CA ASP A 105 6.79 11.43 -4.04
C ASP A 105 6.51 11.25 -5.55
N SER A 106 7.17 10.30 -6.20
CA SER A 106 7.00 10.01 -7.63
C SER A 106 5.75 9.22 -8.02
N ASN A 107 5.03 8.59 -7.08
CA ASN A 107 3.87 7.76 -7.40
C ASN A 107 2.61 8.05 -6.60
N ILE A 108 2.71 8.85 -5.53
CA ILE A 108 1.57 9.13 -4.65
C ILE A 108 0.39 9.80 -5.37
N GLU A 109 0.67 10.72 -6.29
CA GLU A 109 -0.36 11.39 -7.12
C GLU A 109 -1.17 10.35 -7.92
N SER A 110 -0.51 9.56 -8.76
CA SER A 110 -1.18 8.57 -9.62
C SER A 110 -1.90 7.47 -8.82
N LEU A 111 -1.45 7.17 -7.60
CA LEU A 111 -2.13 6.21 -6.73
C LEU A 111 -3.42 6.77 -6.13
N LEU A 112 -3.45 8.08 -5.84
CA LEU A 112 -4.58 8.76 -5.24
C LEU A 112 -5.60 9.27 -6.28
N GLU A 113 -5.16 9.61 -7.49
CA GLU A 113 -6.04 9.98 -8.61
C GLU A 113 -7.13 8.91 -8.87
N THR A 114 -6.77 7.63 -8.80
CA THR A 114 -7.72 6.50 -8.96
C THR A 114 -8.84 6.47 -7.91
N LEU A 115 -8.67 7.19 -6.80
CA LEU A 115 -9.65 7.27 -5.72
C LEU A 115 -10.59 8.49 -5.87
N HIS A 116 -10.34 9.40 -6.82
CA HIS A 116 -11.10 10.62 -7.04
C HIS A 116 -11.29 11.45 -5.75
N LEU A 117 -10.20 11.73 -5.03
CA LEU A 117 -10.25 12.47 -3.75
C LEU A 117 -10.57 13.97 -3.89
N ASP A 118 -10.67 14.48 -5.11
CA ASP A 118 -10.89 15.90 -5.44
C ASP A 118 -12.31 16.23 -5.95
N ASP A 119 -13.24 15.26 -5.91
CA ASP A 119 -14.69 15.43 -6.16
C ASP A 119 -15.50 15.53 -4.85
#